data_AF-A0A554LP88-F1
#
_entry.id   AF-A0A554LP88-F1
#
_cell.length_a   1.000
_cell.length_b   1.000
_cell.length_c   1.000
_cell.angle_alpha   90.00
_cell.angle_beta   90.00
_cell.angle_gamma   90.00
#
_symmetry.space_group_name_H-M   'P 1'
#
loop_
_entity.id
_entity.type
_entity.pdbx_description
1 polymer ?
#
loop_
_entity_poly.entity_id
_entity_poly.type
_entity_poly.pdbx_seq_one_letter_code
_entity_poly.pdbx_strand_id
1 'polypeptide(L)' 'MKILIATGIFPPEIGGPATYTEKLAQELKNRGFETGV' A
#
# COMPACT_ATOMS: atom_id res chain seq x y z
N MET A 1 -11.53 3.29 -9.54
CA MET A 1 -11.62 4.00 -8.24
C MET A 1 -10.20 4.22 -7.73
N LYS A 2 -9.93 5.38 -7.13
CA LYS A 2 -8.61 5.74 -6.59
C LYS A 2 -8.60 5.59 -5.07
N ILE A 3 -7.56 4.96 -4.52
CA ILE A 3 -7.40 4.69 -3.08
C ILE A 3 -6.05 5.26 -2.63
N LEU A 4 -6.05 6.10 -1.59
CA LEU A 4 -4.84 6.61 -0.94
C LEU A 4 -4.62 5.85 0.37
N ILE A 5 -3.42 5.30 0.56
CA ILE A 5 -3.05 4.63 1.81
C ILE A 5 -2.12 5.53 2.62
N ALA A 6 -2.68 6.26 3.58
CA ALA A 6 -1.93 7.16 4.46
C ALA A 6 -1.25 6.36 5.60
N THR A 7 -0.09 5.76 5.31
CA THR A 7 0.77 5.09 6.30
C THR A 7 1.92 5.99 6.73
N GLY A 8 2.40 5.84 7.97
CA GLY A 8 3.53 6.61 8.49
C GLY A 8 4.90 6.13 8.01
N ILE A 9 5.00 4.88 7.55
CA ILE A 9 6.22 4.29 6.96
C ILE A 9 5.84 3.39 5.77
N PHE A 10 6.67 3.36 4.73
CA PHE A 10 6.50 2.53 3.52
C PHE A 10 7.86 2.00 3.04
N PRO A 11 7.96 0.89 2.28
CA PRO A 11 9.24 0.42 1.78
C PRO A 11 9.98 1.56 1.03
N PRO A 12 11.27 1.79 1.32
CA PRO A 12 12.23 0.86 1.94
C PRO A 12 12.30 0.85 3.49
N GLU A 13 11.49 1.64 4.21
CA GLU A 13 11.50 1.62 5.67
C GLU A 13 11.01 0.28 6.23
N ILE A 14 11.59 -0.16 7.35
CA ILE A 14 11.29 -1.48 7.95
C ILE A 14 10.24 -1.33 9.04
N GLY A 15 9.16 -2.09 8.92
CA GLY A 15 8.17 -2.24 9.98
C GLY A 15 6.89 -2.92 9.48
N GLY A 16 6.05 -3.33 10.42
CA GLY A 16 4.74 -3.90 10.12
C GLY A 16 3.95 -3.06 9.10
N PRO A 17 3.79 -1.73 9.33
CA PRO A 17 3.10 -0.85 8.39
C PRO A 17 3.66 -0.81 6.99
N ALA A 18 4.98 -0.83 6.82
CA ALA A 18 5.58 -0.90 5.50
C ALA A 18 5.21 -2.21 4.78
N THR A 19 5.31 -3.35 5.48
CA THR A 19 5.04 -4.67 4.88
C THR A 19 3.57 -4.90 4.56
N TYR A 20 2.64 -4.63 5.49
CA TYR A 20 1.21 -4.90 5.20
C TYR A 20 0.64 -3.89 4.22
N THR A 21 1.11 -2.63 4.23
CA THR A 21 0.61 -1.59 3.30
C THR A 21 1.06 -1.87 1.88
N GLU A 22 2.31 -2.29 1.67
CA GLU A 22 2.80 -2.73 0.36
C GLU A 22 1.96 -3.89 -0.18
N LYS A 23 1.76 -4.94 0.63
CA LYS A 23 0.96 -6.11 0.24
C LYS A 23 -0.49 -5.74 -0.09
N LEU A 24 -1.11 -4.88 0.72
CA LEU A 24 -2.46 -4.37 0.49
C LEU A 24 -2.53 -3.57 -0.82
N ALA A 25 -1.58 -2.67 -1.06
CA ALA A 25 -1.52 -1.85 -2.27
C ALA A 25 -1.40 -2.71 -3.53
N GLN A 26 -0.57 -3.76 -3.49
CA GLN A 26 -0.42 -4.72 -4.59
C GLN A 26 -1.70 -5.52 -4.84
N GLU A 27 -2.32 -6.04 -3.78
CA GLU A 27 -3.55 -6.82 -3.91
C GLU A 27 -4.72 -5.96 -4.44
N LEU A 28 -4.80 -4.69 -4.04
CA LEU A 28 -5.76 -3.75 -4.59
C LEU A 28 -5.50 -3.45 -6.07
N LYS A 29 -4.23 -3.29 -6.49
CA LYS A 29 -3.87 -3.16 -7.91
C LYS A 29 -4.29 -4.39 -8.72
N ASN A 30 -4.06 -5.59 -8.19
CA ASN A 30 -4.47 -6.86 -8.82
C ASN A 30 -5.98 -6.96 -9.04
N ARG A 31 -6.78 -6.28 -8.19
CA ARG A 31 -8.23 -6.21 -8.30
C ARG A 31 -8.74 -5.07 -9.20
N GLY A 32 -7.84 -4.35 -9.87
CA GLY A 32 -8.18 -3.25 -10.79
C GLY A 32 -8.36 -1.89 -10.12
N PHE A 33 -7.93 -1.73 -8.87
CA PHE A 33 -7.93 -0.42 -8.20
C PHE A 33 -6.63 0.35 -8.48
N GLU A 34 -6.73 1.66 -8.60
CA GLU A 34 -5.56 2.53 -8.65
C GLU A 34 -5.20 2.92 -7.21
N THR A 35 -4.00 2.55 -6.75
CA THR A 35 -3.53 2.85 -5.39
C THR A 35 -2.35 3.82 -5.40
N GLY A 36 -2.43 4.83 -4.53
CA GLY A 36 -1.32 5.69 -4.13
C GLY A 36 -1.00 5.43 -2.66
N VAL A 37 0.28 5.54 -2.32
CA VAL A 37 0.79 5.44 -0.95
C VAL A 37 1.58 6.70 -0.64
#